data_AF-A0A6A4GP93-F1
#
_entry.id   AF-A0A6A4GP93-F1
#
_cell.length_a   1.000
_cell.length_b   1.000
_cell.length_c   1.000
_cell.angle_alpha   90.00
_cell.angle_beta   90.00
_cell.angle_gamma   90.00
#
_symmetry.space_group_name_H-M   'P 1'
#
loop_
_entity.id
_entity.type
_entity.pdbx_description
1 polymer ?
#
loop_
_entity_poly.entity_id
_entity_poly.type
_entity_poly.pdbx_seq_one_letter_code
_entity_poly.pdbx_strand_id
1 'polypeptide(L)'
;MRCPRLGIQPFIRALCDLQGVRFKNNLSVQFSSAYDLYVRLTETVRQKVLKALGRSTPNWRMLNACPPCQYEVEGEAPQPIRFMAAADGNNSLKRVEQRERMEDGRFLGALRERLDTRTGGGDYFLQPEKVDLWDEPNWGKWVDWTPAEKGSKPSCADRWSNMNESKTARLFAFFDVNSIFAGFCCHSFVLAFADMIKTGEQSKYLLALLHHFMAACQEDRRRRGLPEVPISSLAIGYDIACGMVDKIACSPLSQLARDEKLQMLIGLLHGYAHNRLCQLSFLMLYIYGAGIEDMEVLRTLLLPVQCSCLRYSYMSKFRRRQAIACYAYHRDNFETYANLSKLIYSNYKQALGILNRAKDTARTLRACWAFGC
;
A
#
# COMPACT_ATOMS: atom_id res chain seq x y z
N MET A 1 -7.34 -13.03 11.96
CA MET A 1 -7.87 -14.17 11.17
C MET A 1 -6.75 -14.64 10.24
N ARG A 2 -6.31 -15.90 10.32
CA ARG A 2 -5.25 -16.44 9.45
C ARG A 2 -5.76 -16.75 8.04
N CYS A 3 -7.00 -17.23 7.93
CA CYS A 3 -7.65 -17.50 6.66
C CYS A 3 -8.62 -16.36 6.30
N PRO A 4 -8.30 -15.50 5.33
CA PRO A 4 -9.19 -14.44 4.90
C PRO A 4 -10.43 -14.98 4.16
N ARG A 5 -10.55 -16.29 3.88
CA ARG A 5 -11.68 -16.86 3.13
C ARG A 5 -12.93 -17.24 3.96
N LEU A 6 -12.82 -17.47 5.28
CA LEU A 6 -13.93 -18.00 6.11
C LEU A 6 -14.77 -16.92 6.83
N GLY A 7 -15.98 -16.66 6.33
CA GLY A 7 -17.00 -15.76 6.95
C GLY A 7 -17.39 -16.16 8.37
N ILE A 8 -17.73 -15.19 9.22
CA ILE A 8 -18.23 -15.47 10.59
C ILE A 8 -19.46 -16.36 10.52
N GLN A 9 -20.47 -16.02 9.72
CA GLN A 9 -21.69 -16.80 9.63
C GLN A 9 -21.46 -18.23 9.09
N PRO A 10 -20.74 -18.45 7.96
CA PRO A 10 -20.34 -19.80 7.55
C PRO A 10 -19.56 -20.57 8.62
N PHE A 11 -18.65 -19.91 9.33
CA PHE A 11 -17.87 -20.51 10.40
C PHE A 11 -18.76 -20.96 11.57
N ILE A 12 -19.70 -20.12 12.00
CA ILE A 12 -20.64 -20.47 13.07
C ILE A 12 -21.64 -21.54 12.64
N ARG A 13 -22.09 -21.54 11.38
CA ARG A 13 -22.90 -22.64 10.83
C ARG A 13 -22.16 -23.96 10.89
N ALA A 14 -20.91 -24.00 10.43
CA ALA A 14 -20.08 -25.19 10.52
C ALA A 14 -19.90 -25.66 11.97
N LEU A 15 -19.69 -24.76 12.93
CA LEU A 15 -19.63 -25.13 14.36
C LEU A 15 -20.97 -25.68 14.87
N CYS A 16 -22.10 -25.09 14.47
CA CYS A 16 -23.43 -25.58 14.82
C CYS A 16 -23.66 -27.00 14.28
N ASP A 17 -23.32 -27.22 13.00
CA ASP A 17 -23.44 -28.53 12.34
C ASP A 17 -22.57 -29.59 13.02
N LEU A 18 -21.32 -29.25 13.38
CA LEU A 18 -20.40 -30.15 14.10
C LEU A 18 -20.91 -30.52 15.51
N GLN A 19 -21.69 -29.65 16.15
CA GLN A 19 -22.23 -29.88 17.49
C GLN A 19 -23.65 -30.45 17.46
N GLY A 20 -24.23 -30.70 16.28
CA GLY A 20 -25.62 -31.16 16.14
C GLY A 20 -26.66 -30.13 16.60
N VAL A 21 -26.30 -28.84 16.66
CA VAL A 21 -27.18 -27.76 17.12
C VAL A 21 -27.71 -26.98 15.92
N ARG A 22 -28.99 -26.62 15.93
CA ARG A 22 -29.56 -25.75 14.88
C ARG A 22 -28.97 -24.34 14.94
N PHE A 23 -28.44 -23.87 13.82
CA PHE A 23 -27.96 -22.49 13.69
C PHE A 23 -29.06 -21.45 14.00
N LYS A 24 -28.71 -20.46 14.82
CA LYS A 24 -29.54 -19.28 15.13
C LYS A 24 -28.75 -18.00 14.84
N ASN A 25 -29.40 -16.99 14.26
CA ASN A 25 -28.75 -15.74 13.84
C ASN A 25 -28.04 -15.01 15.00
N ASN A 26 -28.57 -15.09 16.21
CA ASN A 26 -27.97 -14.48 17.41
C ASN A 26 -26.58 -15.06 17.73
N LEU A 27 -26.29 -16.32 17.39
CA LEU A 27 -24.98 -16.94 17.62
C LEU A 27 -23.88 -16.25 16.80
N SER A 28 -24.15 -15.87 15.56
CA SER A 28 -23.22 -15.09 14.74
C SER A 28 -22.95 -13.70 15.31
N VAL A 29 -23.98 -13.06 15.88
CA VAL A 29 -23.86 -11.74 16.52
C VAL A 29 -23.03 -11.85 17.80
N GLN A 30 -23.35 -12.80 18.67
CA GLN A 30 -22.63 -13.07 19.92
C GLN A 30 -21.16 -13.39 19.64
N PHE A 31 -20.89 -14.28 18.67
CA PHE A 31 -19.53 -14.60 18.28
C PHE A 31 -18.79 -13.38 17.74
N SER A 32 -19.44 -12.57 16.89
CA SER A 32 -18.78 -11.39 16.35
C SER A 32 -18.45 -10.36 17.43
N SER A 33 -19.31 -10.18 18.43
CA SER A 33 -19.02 -9.33 19.59
C SER A 33 -17.89 -9.90 20.46
N ALA A 34 -17.89 -11.21 20.71
CA ALA A 34 -16.82 -11.89 21.44
C ALA A 34 -15.48 -11.78 20.68
N TYR A 35 -15.49 -11.91 19.36
CA TYR A 35 -14.32 -11.74 18.51
C TYR A 35 -13.80 -10.30 18.52
N ASP A 36 -14.68 -9.29 18.42
CA ASP A 36 -14.29 -7.88 18.54
C ASP A 36 -13.57 -7.63 19.88
N LEU A 37 -14.09 -8.19 20.98
CA LEU A 37 -13.48 -8.11 22.32
C LEU A 37 -12.12 -8.84 22.38
N TYR A 38 -12.05 -10.06 21.85
CA TYR A 38 -10.82 -10.84 21.78
C TYR A 38 -9.71 -10.08 21.04
N VAL A 39 -10.01 -9.49 19.87
CA VAL A 39 -9.04 -8.70 19.11
C VAL A 39 -8.61 -7.47 19.91
N ARG A 40 -9.54 -6.78 20.58
CA ARG A 40 -9.22 -5.63 21.42
C ARG A 40 -8.29 -6.00 22.60
N LEU A 41 -8.55 -7.12 23.27
CA LEU A 41 -7.71 -7.60 24.37
C LEU A 41 -6.30 -7.95 23.87
N THR A 42 -6.22 -8.68 22.77
CA THR A 42 -4.95 -9.06 22.13
C THR A 42 -4.14 -7.82 21.75
N GLU A 43 -4.80 -6.83 21.14
CA GLU A 43 -4.16 -5.58 20.76
C GLU A 43 -3.69 -4.78 21.98
N THR A 44 -4.49 -4.75 23.05
CA THR A 44 -4.11 -4.07 24.30
C THR A 44 -2.87 -4.71 24.93
N VAL A 45 -2.81 -6.04 24.97
CA VAL A 45 -1.63 -6.77 25.47
C VAL A 45 -0.42 -6.48 24.57
N ARG A 46 -0.59 -6.53 23.25
CA ARG A 46 0.46 -6.21 22.29
C ARG A 46 1.02 -4.80 22.52
N GLN A 47 0.17 -3.80 22.67
CA GLN A 47 0.59 -2.42 22.91
C GLN A 47 1.35 -2.27 24.23
N LYS A 48 0.93 -2.98 25.29
CA LYS A 48 1.70 -3.02 26.55
C LYS A 48 3.08 -3.64 26.39
N VAL A 49 3.18 -4.75 25.64
CA VAL A 49 4.46 -5.39 25.33
C VAL A 49 5.35 -4.47 24.50
N LEU A 50 4.82 -3.87 23.43
CA LEU A 50 5.55 -2.92 22.59
C LEU A 50 6.06 -1.74 23.42
N LYS A 51 5.23 -1.17 24.29
CA LYS A 51 5.64 -0.11 25.21
C LYS A 51 6.77 -0.55 26.14
N ALA A 52 6.67 -1.74 26.73
CA ALA A 52 7.72 -2.29 27.60
C ALA A 52 9.04 -2.52 26.85
N LEU A 53 8.98 -2.82 25.54
CA LEU A 53 10.15 -2.99 24.68
C LEU A 53 10.67 -1.66 24.08
N GLY A 54 10.09 -0.51 24.45
CA GLY A 54 10.46 0.79 23.86
C GLY A 54 9.98 1.01 22.42
N ARG A 55 9.01 0.21 21.95
CA ARG A 55 8.50 0.14 20.57
C ARG A 55 7.16 0.85 20.40
N SER A 56 6.89 1.87 21.21
CA SER A 56 5.61 2.60 21.24
C SER A 56 5.68 4.01 20.64
N THR A 57 6.76 4.35 19.93
CA THR A 57 6.84 5.64 19.24
C THR A 57 5.85 5.68 18.07
N PRO A 58 5.37 6.88 17.68
CA PRO A 58 4.56 7.02 16.48
C PRO A 58 5.27 6.41 15.27
N ASN A 59 4.51 5.69 14.43
CA ASN A 59 5.01 5.04 13.21
C ASN A 59 6.09 3.96 13.42
N TRP A 60 6.33 3.51 14.66
CA TRP A 60 7.37 2.53 14.98
C TRP A 60 7.30 1.30 14.07
N ARG A 61 6.11 0.72 13.88
CA ARG A 61 5.91 -0.46 13.02
C ARG A 61 6.36 -0.19 11.59
N MET A 62 5.88 0.88 10.96
CA MET A 62 6.22 1.20 9.58
C MET A 62 7.73 1.40 9.41
N LEU A 63 8.39 1.96 10.41
CA LEU A 63 9.84 2.22 10.44
C LEU A 63 10.70 1.05 10.95
N ASN A 64 10.10 -0.04 11.47
CA ASN A 64 10.85 -1.15 12.09
C ASN A 64 10.33 -2.56 11.72
N ALA A 65 9.35 -2.68 10.83
CA ALA A 65 8.78 -3.98 10.44
C ALA A 65 9.69 -4.81 9.53
N CYS A 66 10.52 -4.18 8.70
CA CYS A 66 11.29 -4.84 7.64
C CYS A 66 12.79 -4.73 7.94
N PRO A 67 13.42 -5.76 8.54
CA PRO A 67 14.83 -5.68 8.93
C PRO A 67 15.78 -5.27 7.80
N PRO A 68 15.69 -5.83 6.57
CA PRO A 68 16.61 -5.46 5.49
C PRO A 68 16.43 -4.03 4.97
N CYS A 69 15.25 -3.43 5.13
CA CYS A 69 15.03 -2.05 4.72
C CYS A 69 15.48 -1.02 5.76
N GLN A 70 15.67 -1.43 7.01
CA GLN A 70 15.78 -0.53 8.16
C GLN A 70 17.07 -0.72 8.95
N TYR A 71 17.81 -1.79 8.64
CA TYR A 71 19.13 -2.05 9.20
C TYR A 71 20.20 -1.70 8.16
N GLU A 72 20.98 -0.66 8.45
CA GLU A 72 22.18 -0.31 7.69
C GLU A 72 23.38 -0.99 8.37
N VAL A 73 24.21 -1.69 7.59
CA VAL A 73 25.40 -2.37 8.11
C VAL A 73 26.53 -1.34 8.24
N GLU A 74 27.13 -1.26 9.43
CA GLU A 74 28.26 -0.37 9.68
C GLU A 74 29.46 -0.74 8.78
N GLY A 75 30.02 0.26 8.10
CA GLY A 75 31.17 0.09 7.21
C GLY A 75 30.83 -0.29 5.76
N GLU A 76 29.57 -0.54 5.43
CA GLU A 76 29.16 -0.70 4.04
C GLU A 76 29.03 0.65 3.32
N ALA A 77 29.37 0.67 2.02
CA ALA A 77 29.20 1.85 1.20
C ALA A 77 27.71 2.19 1.04
N PRO A 78 27.30 3.47 1.12
CA PRO A 78 25.91 3.86 0.92
C PRO A 78 25.40 3.38 -0.44
N GLN A 79 24.26 2.70 -0.43
CA GLN A 79 23.59 2.31 -1.67
C GLN A 79 23.00 3.54 -2.36
N PRO A 80 22.91 3.59 -3.70
CA PRO A 80 22.32 4.73 -4.41
C PRO A 80 20.86 4.99 -3.99
N ILE A 81 20.12 3.90 -3.78
CA ILE A 81 18.75 3.88 -3.27
C ILE A 81 18.78 3.23 -1.88
N ARG A 82 18.41 3.97 -0.83
CA ARG A 82 18.39 3.46 0.56
C ARG A 82 17.13 2.65 0.89
N PHE A 83 16.04 2.93 0.18
CA PHE A 83 14.76 2.32 0.47
C PHE A 83 13.92 2.26 -0.80
N MET A 84 13.31 1.10 -1.05
CA MET A 84 12.39 0.92 -2.16
C MET A 84 11.02 0.43 -1.68
N ALA A 85 9.98 1.03 -2.23
CA ALA A 85 8.60 0.64 -2.01
C ALA A 85 7.80 0.63 -3.30
N ALA A 86 6.64 -0.02 -3.27
CA ALA A 86 5.63 0.03 -4.30
C ALA A 86 4.30 0.45 -3.66
N ALA A 87 3.49 1.19 -4.39
CA ALA A 87 2.14 1.53 -3.98
C ALA A 87 1.19 1.39 -5.17
N ASP A 88 -0.02 0.89 -4.94
CA ASP A 88 -1.08 0.82 -5.96
C ASP A 88 -2.46 0.58 -5.29
N GLY A 89 -3.51 0.90 -6.03
CA GLY A 89 -4.90 0.74 -5.68
C GLY A 89 -5.40 -0.69 -5.91
N ASN A 90 -5.98 -1.31 -4.89
CA ASN A 90 -6.80 -2.48 -5.11
C ASN A 90 -8.17 -2.05 -5.67
N ASN A 91 -8.83 -2.81 -6.53
CA ASN A 91 -10.22 -2.53 -6.96
C ASN A 91 -11.25 -3.57 -6.47
N SER A 92 -10.84 -4.55 -5.66
CA SER A 92 -11.70 -5.66 -5.25
C SER A 92 -12.26 -5.54 -3.83
N LEU A 93 -11.67 -4.75 -2.93
CA LEU A 93 -12.05 -4.70 -1.50
C LEU A 93 -13.17 -3.68 -1.23
N LYS A 94 -14.18 -3.71 -2.09
CA LYS A 94 -15.37 -2.88 -2.03
C LYS A 94 -16.11 -3.07 -0.71
N ARG A 95 -16.86 -2.04 -0.30
CA ARG A 95 -17.81 -2.05 0.80
C ARG A 95 -19.10 -1.38 0.38
N VAL A 96 -20.20 -2.12 0.50
CA VAL A 96 -21.54 -1.65 0.20
C VAL A 96 -22.06 -0.90 1.42
N GLU A 97 -22.68 0.24 1.19
CA GLU A 97 -23.42 0.95 2.23
C GLU A 97 -24.71 0.18 2.55
N GLN A 98 -24.93 -0.23 3.79
CA GLN A 98 -26.18 -0.90 4.14
C GLN A 98 -27.32 0.13 4.24
N ARG A 99 -28.13 0.21 3.19
CA ARG A 99 -29.31 1.06 3.11
C ARG A 99 -30.58 0.21 3.01
N GLU A 100 -31.71 0.79 3.41
CA GLU A 100 -33.02 0.15 3.20
C GLU A 100 -33.27 -0.04 1.69
N ARG A 101 -33.92 -1.16 1.34
CA ARG A 101 -34.39 -1.39 -0.02
C ARG A 101 -35.74 -0.68 -0.16
N MET A 102 -35.82 0.32 -1.03
CA MET A 102 -37.11 0.83 -1.50
C MET A 102 -37.68 -0.11 -2.58
N GLU A 103 -39.01 -0.22 -2.66
CA GLU A 103 -39.73 -1.16 -3.54
C GLU A 103 -39.38 -0.98 -5.03
N ASP A 104 -38.99 0.23 -5.41
CA ASP A 104 -38.78 0.66 -6.80
C ASP A 104 -37.39 0.27 -7.35
N GLY A 105 -36.47 -0.21 -6.50
CA GLY A 105 -35.11 -0.63 -6.85
C GLY A 105 -34.18 0.46 -7.41
N ARG A 106 -34.67 1.68 -7.64
CA ARG A 106 -33.94 2.82 -8.25
C ARG A 106 -33.34 3.77 -7.23
N PHE A 107 -33.87 3.82 -6.01
CA PHE A 107 -33.39 4.69 -4.93
C PHE A 107 -32.96 3.86 -3.71
N LEU A 108 -31.80 4.21 -3.14
CA LEU A 108 -31.33 3.61 -1.89
C LEU A 108 -32.04 4.31 -0.73
N GLY A 109 -32.67 3.53 0.16
CA GLY A 109 -33.39 4.03 1.34
C GLY A 109 -32.48 4.59 2.44
N ALA A 110 -33.05 4.77 3.64
CA ALA A 110 -32.32 5.30 4.79
C ALA A 110 -31.11 4.42 5.15
N LEU A 111 -30.07 5.04 5.71
CA LEU A 111 -28.90 4.31 6.21
C LEU A 111 -29.33 3.38 7.35
N ARG A 112 -29.13 2.08 7.16
CA ARG A 112 -29.45 1.05 8.16
C ARG A 112 -28.28 0.78 9.10
N GLU A 113 -27.10 1.31 8.79
CA GLU A 113 -25.91 1.10 9.61
C GLU A 113 -26.03 1.78 10.96
N ARG A 114 -25.88 0.98 12.02
CA ARG A 114 -25.72 1.50 13.37
C ARG A 114 -24.42 2.31 13.44
N LEU A 115 -24.50 3.52 14.00
CA LEU A 115 -23.32 4.32 14.29
C LEU A 115 -22.33 3.52 15.16
N ASP A 116 -21.11 3.34 14.65
CA ASP A 116 -20.00 2.68 15.33
C ASP A 116 -18.86 3.67 15.46
N THR A 117 -18.60 4.14 16.68
CA THR A 117 -17.56 5.15 16.96
C THR A 117 -16.15 4.55 17.01
N ARG A 118 -16.02 3.22 16.90
CA ARG A 118 -14.73 2.55 16.96
C ARG A 118 -13.99 2.71 15.64
N THR A 119 -12.70 3.05 15.72
CA THR A 119 -11.81 3.08 14.56
C THR A 119 -11.04 1.77 14.46
N GLY A 120 -11.27 1.02 13.38
CA GLY A 120 -10.52 -0.19 13.07
C GLY A 120 -9.25 0.15 12.29
N GLY A 121 -8.32 -0.79 12.20
CA GLY A 121 -7.14 -0.67 11.32
C GLY A 121 -5.83 -0.32 12.04
N GLY A 122 -5.88 0.16 13.28
CA GLY A 122 -4.69 0.44 14.08
C GLY A 122 -3.69 1.35 13.36
N ASP A 123 -2.41 1.01 13.45
CA ASP A 123 -1.27 1.67 12.82
C ASP A 123 -1.01 1.21 11.37
N TYR A 124 -1.92 0.43 10.79
CA TYR A 124 -1.88 0.03 9.38
C TYR A 124 -2.66 1.00 8.48
N PHE A 125 -3.67 1.72 8.99
CA PHE A 125 -4.53 2.59 8.18
C PHE A 125 -4.26 4.07 8.42
N LEU A 126 -4.15 4.82 7.32
CA LEU A 126 -4.23 6.28 7.33
C LEU A 126 -5.65 6.72 7.66
N GLN A 127 -5.76 7.82 8.39
CA GLN A 127 -7.06 8.42 8.71
C GLN A 127 -7.63 9.13 7.49
N PRO A 128 -8.92 8.95 7.15
CA PRO A 128 -9.56 9.59 6.00
C PRO A 128 -9.35 11.09 5.95
N GLU A 129 -9.49 11.75 7.10
CA GLU A 129 -9.40 13.20 7.23
C GLU A 129 -7.99 13.69 6.86
N LYS A 130 -6.96 12.90 7.18
CA LYS A 130 -5.58 13.20 6.79
C LYS A 130 -5.32 12.95 5.31
N VAL A 131 -5.98 11.95 4.72
CA VAL A 131 -5.85 11.64 3.30
C VAL A 131 -6.56 12.70 2.45
N ASP A 132 -7.72 13.19 2.88
CA ASP A 132 -8.49 14.18 2.12
C ASP A 132 -7.80 15.55 2.04
N LEU A 133 -6.91 15.88 2.99
CA LEU A 133 -6.05 17.07 2.89
C LEU A 133 -5.11 17.06 1.66
N TRP A 134 -4.87 15.90 1.06
CA TRP A 134 -4.04 15.73 -0.13
C TRP A 134 -4.82 15.80 -1.44
N ASP A 135 -6.13 15.97 -1.37
CA ASP A 135 -6.94 16.26 -2.55
C ASP A 135 -6.61 17.66 -3.10
N GLU A 136 -6.55 17.80 -4.43
CA GLU A 136 -6.08 19.04 -5.09
C GLU A 136 -6.85 20.30 -4.64
N PRO A 137 -8.19 20.27 -4.48
CA PRO A 137 -8.95 21.42 -3.98
C PRO A 137 -8.59 21.84 -2.55
N ASN A 138 -7.95 20.96 -1.78
CA ASN A 138 -7.56 21.21 -0.39
C ASN A 138 -6.11 21.70 -0.24
N TRP A 139 -5.33 21.77 -1.32
CA TRP A 139 -3.91 22.15 -1.24
C TRP A 139 -3.68 23.55 -0.67
N GLY A 140 -4.61 24.49 -0.88
CA GLY A 140 -4.56 25.83 -0.28
C GLY A 140 -4.67 25.86 1.24
N LYS A 141 -4.96 24.73 1.90
CA LYS A 141 -4.96 24.62 3.38
C LYS A 141 -3.56 24.41 3.96
N TRP A 142 -2.55 24.14 3.13
CA TRP A 142 -1.17 23.96 3.57
C TRP A 142 -0.47 25.31 3.68
N VAL A 143 0.07 25.60 4.87
CA VAL A 143 0.61 26.92 5.23
C VAL A 143 1.73 27.38 4.28
N ASP A 144 2.60 26.45 3.87
CA ASP A 144 3.80 26.75 3.08
C ASP A 144 3.67 26.39 1.59
N TRP A 145 2.44 26.14 1.11
CA TRP A 145 2.24 25.75 -0.27
C TRP A 145 1.83 26.93 -1.15
N THR A 146 2.57 27.11 -2.25
CA THR A 146 2.22 28.02 -3.33
C THR A 146 2.00 27.25 -4.63
N PRO A 147 1.05 27.67 -5.48
CA PRO A 147 0.84 27.04 -6.78
C PRO A 147 2.11 27.16 -7.65
N ALA A 148 2.68 26.03 -8.06
CA ALA A 148 3.75 26.01 -9.03
C ALA A 148 3.20 26.01 -10.47
N GLU A 149 3.96 26.58 -11.41
CA GLU A 149 3.64 26.46 -12.84
C GLU A 149 3.69 24.99 -13.27
N LYS A 150 2.67 24.53 -14.00
CA LYS A 150 2.65 23.16 -14.54
C LYS A 150 3.73 23.03 -15.61
N GLY A 151 4.75 22.20 -15.34
CA GLY A 151 5.73 21.82 -16.34
C GLY A 151 5.06 21.09 -17.52
N SER A 152 5.38 21.50 -18.74
CA SER A 152 4.95 20.81 -19.97
C SER A 152 5.85 19.60 -20.23
N LYS A 153 5.68 18.52 -19.47
CA LYS A 153 6.26 17.22 -19.85
C LYS A 153 5.17 16.32 -20.42
N PRO A 154 5.44 15.60 -21.52
CA PRO A 154 4.48 14.68 -22.09
C PRO A 154 4.29 13.51 -21.14
N SER A 155 3.19 13.53 -20.39
CA SER A 155 2.80 12.42 -19.53
C SER A 155 2.18 11.31 -20.37
N CYS A 156 2.45 10.05 -20.04
CA CYS A 156 1.70 8.93 -20.63
C CYS A 156 0.29 8.81 -20.05
N ALA A 157 -0.10 9.67 -19.09
CA ALA A 157 -1.28 9.48 -18.25
C ALA A 157 -2.59 9.52 -19.04
N ASP A 158 -2.66 10.31 -20.12
CA ASP A 158 -3.84 10.42 -20.98
C ASP A 158 -4.23 9.10 -21.68
N ARG A 159 -3.28 8.15 -21.80
CA ARG A 159 -3.51 6.81 -22.36
C ARG A 159 -4.13 5.82 -21.37
N TRP A 160 -4.13 6.12 -20.08
CA TRP A 160 -4.60 5.21 -19.03
C TRP A 160 -6.06 5.48 -18.67
N SER A 161 -6.95 4.58 -19.08
CA SER A 161 -8.40 4.69 -18.86
C SER A 161 -8.81 4.67 -17.38
N ASN A 162 -7.98 4.08 -16.50
CA ASN A 162 -8.25 4.00 -15.07
C ASN A 162 -8.29 5.37 -14.37
N MET A 163 -7.66 6.41 -14.95
CA MET A 163 -7.72 7.78 -14.45
C MET A 163 -8.89 8.61 -15.01
N ASN A 164 -9.68 8.07 -15.95
CA ASN A 164 -10.87 8.78 -16.43
C ASN A 164 -12.00 8.62 -15.39
N GLU A 165 -11.97 9.49 -14.37
CA GLU A 165 -12.93 9.54 -13.26
C GLU A 165 -14.38 9.55 -13.76
N SER A 166 -14.63 10.21 -14.89
CA SER A 166 -15.95 10.31 -15.54
C SER A 166 -16.55 8.96 -15.96
N LYS A 167 -15.71 7.97 -16.31
CA LYS A 167 -16.16 6.64 -16.75
C LYS A 167 -16.45 5.69 -15.60
N THR A 168 -15.86 5.91 -14.43
CA THR A 168 -15.95 5.02 -13.26
C THR A 168 -16.79 5.60 -12.11
N ALA A 169 -17.06 6.91 -12.09
CA ALA A 169 -17.88 7.58 -11.08
C ALA A 169 -19.28 6.97 -10.89
N ARG A 170 -19.96 6.53 -11.96
CA ARG A 170 -21.27 5.88 -11.87
C ARG A 170 -21.22 4.52 -11.14
N LEU A 171 -20.13 3.77 -11.26
CA LEU A 171 -19.94 2.49 -10.57
C LEU A 171 -19.55 2.68 -9.09
N PHE A 172 -18.90 3.80 -8.79
CA PHE A 172 -18.44 4.15 -7.44
C PHE A 172 -19.53 4.73 -6.54
N ALA A 173 -20.60 5.28 -7.11
CA ALA A 173 -21.72 5.82 -6.34
C ALA A 173 -22.44 4.78 -5.45
N PHE A 174 -22.30 3.48 -5.75
CA PHE A 174 -22.95 2.39 -5.00
C PHE A 174 -22.17 1.92 -3.77
N PHE A 175 -20.87 2.21 -3.69
CA PHE A 175 -20.00 1.71 -2.62
C PHE A 175 -19.56 2.87 -1.74
N ASP A 176 -19.70 2.72 -0.43
CA ASP A 176 -19.22 3.71 0.54
C ASP A 176 -17.68 3.68 0.62
N VAL A 177 -17.09 2.49 0.49
CA VAL A 177 -15.65 2.34 0.26
C VAL A 177 -15.45 1.53 -1.00
N ASN A 178 -14.85 2.14 -2.03
CA ASN A 178 -14.58 1.47 -3.28
C ASN A 178 -13.50 0.41 -3.13
N SER A 179 -12.44 0.67 -2.35
CA SER A 179 -11.43 -0.33 -2.04
C SER A 179 -10.38 0.21 -1.06
N ILE A 180 -9.16 -0.34 -1.09
CA ILE A 180 -7.98 0.20 -0.40
C ILE A 180 -6.91 0.61 -1.41
N PHE A 181 -6.20 1.69 -1.10
CA PHE A 181 -4.88 2.01 -1.63
C PHE A 181 -3.84 1.51 -0.64
N ALA A 182 -2.73 0.96 -1.12
CA ALA A 182 -1.79 0.26 -0.25
C ALA A 182 -0.34 0.49 -0.69
N GLY A 183 0.56 0.69 0.26
CA GLY A 183 1.99 0.78 0.02
C GLY A 183 2.77 -0.27 0.81
N PHE A 184 3.84 -0.78 0.21
CA PHE A 184 4.67 -1.87 0.72
C PHE A 184 6.13 -1.61 0.41
N CYS A 185 7.05 -2.12 1.24
CA CYS A 185 8.46 -2.18 0.84
C CYS A 185 8.69 -3.29 -0.20
N CYS A 186 9.84 -3.30 -0.87
CA CYS A 186 10.23 -4.38 -1.80
C CYS A 186 10.16 -5.80 -1.18
N HIS A 187 10.40 -5.91 0.12
CA HIS A 187 10.27 -7.17 0.86
C HIS A 187 8.82 -7.54 1.27
N SER A 188 7.80 -6.89 0.71
CA SER A 188 6.38 -7.20 0.96
C SER A 188 5.83 -6.88 2.37
N PHE A 189 6.52 -6.09 3.18
CA PHE A 189 5.95 -5.57 4.43
C PHE A 189 5.05 -4.37 4.16
N VAL A 190 3.90 -4.33 4.82
CA VAL A 190 2.96 -3.22 4.65
C VAL A 190 3.51 -1.94 5.26
N LEU A 191 3.49 -0.85 4.51
CA LEU A 191 3.78 0.49 5.04
C LEU A 191 2.51 1.12 5.58
N ALA A 192 1.50 1.28 4.74
CA ALA A 192 0.20 1.80 5.15
C ALA A 192 -0.90 1.43 4.13
N PHE A 193 -2.14 1.48 4.61
CA PHE A 193 -3.37 1.41 3.82
C PHE A 193 -4.12 2.73 3.90
N ALA A 194 -4.84 3.08 2.85
CA ALA A 194 -5.85 4.12 2.86
C ALA A 194 -7.15 3.58 2.27
N ASP A 195 -8.30 3.94 2.84
CA ASP A 195 -9.58 3.60 2.22
C ASP A 195 -9.86 4.53 1.04
N MET A 196 -10.22 3.94 -0.09
CA MET A 196 -10.73 4.70 -1.25
C MET A 196 -12.22 4.96 -1.06
N ILE A 197 -12.57 6.08 -0.44
CA ILE A 197 -13.95 6.42 -0.04
C ILE A 197 -14.64 7.14 -1.19
N LYS A 198 -15.65 6.50 -1.80
CA LYS A 198 -16.47 7.04 -2.90
C LYS A 198 -15.71 7.57 -4.13
N THR A 199 -14.41 7.33 -4.22
CA THR A 199 -13.56 7.69 -5.36
C THR A 199 -12.82 6.47 -5.91
N GLY A 200 -12.34 6.55 -7.14
CA GLY A 200 -11.35 5.61 -7.66
C GLY A 200 -9.97 5.84 -7.06
N GLU A 201 -8.95 5.31 -7.73
CA GLU A 201 -7.56 5.57 -7.40
C GLU A 201 -7.16 7.00 -7.80
N GLN A 202 -7.19 7.90 -6.81
CA GLN A 202 -6.80 9.30 -6.97
C GLN A 202 -5.37 9.53 -6.46
N SER A 203 -4.69 10.55 -7.01
CA SER A 203 -3.34 10.92 -6.59
C SER A 203 -3.21 11.25 -5.10
N LYS A 204 -4.30 11.68 -4.44
CA LYS A 204 -4.31 11.98 -3.00
C LYS A 204 -3.84 10.81 -2.13
N TYR A 205 -4.14 9.56 -2.52
CA TYR A 205 -3.77 8.39 -1.73
C TYR A 205 -2.27 8.17 -1.72
N LEU A 206 -1.64 8.28 -2.89
CA LEU A 206 -0.19 8.19 -3.02
C LEU A 206 0.51 9.34 -2.30
N LEU A 207 0.02 10.58 -2.46
CA LEU A 207 0.57 11.75 -1.77
C LEU A 207 0.52 11.60 -0.25
N ALA A 208 -0.64 11.17 0.29
CA ALA A 208 -0.81 10.95 1.72
C ALA A 208 0.12 9.85 2.26
N LEU A 209 0.28 8.76 1.50
CA LEU A 209 1.16 7.66 1.87
C LEU A 209 2.63 8.09 1.85
N LEU A 210 3.07 8.76 0.78
CA LEU A 210 4.41 9.29 0.63
C LEU A 210 4.74 10.26 1.77
N HIS A 211 3.87 11.24 2.03
CA HIS A 211 4.06 12.18 3.12
C HIS A 211 4.17 11.46 4.46
N HIS A 212 3.25 10.54 4.75
CA HIS A 212 3.25 9.82 6.03
C HIS A 212 4.56 9.06 6.26
N PHE A 213 5.07 8.39 5.23
CA PHE A 213 6.32 7.63 5.31
C PHE A 213 7.55 8.53 5.38
N MET A 214 7.63 9.54 4.52
CA MET A 214 8.76 10.48 4.45
C MET A 214 8.89 11.32 5.71
N ALA A 215 7.79 11.87 6.23
CA ALA A 215 7.80 12.61 7.49
C ALA A 215 8.22 11.72 8.67
N ALA A 216 7.81 10.44 8.66
CA ALA A 216 8.26 9.48 9.67
C ALA A 216 9.76 9.18 9.56
N CYS A 217 10.29 9.03 8.34
CA CYS A 217 11.73 8.87 8.11
C CYS A 217 12.53 10.08 8.58
N GLN A 218 12.07 11.30 8.25
CA GLN A 218 12.73 12.54 8.63
C GLN A 218 12.81 12.68 10.16
N GLU A 219 11.69 12.43 10.85
CA GLU A 219 11.62 12.46 12.30
C GLU A 219 12.50 11.40 12.97
N ASP A 220 12.55 10.18 12.42
CA ASP A 220 13.44 9.12 12.90
C ASP A 220 14.92 9.52 12.78
N ARG A 221 15.31 10.10 11.64
CA ARG A 221 16.67 10.61 11.44
C ARG A 221 17.03 11.70 12.42
N ARG A 222 16.13 12.67 12.66
CA ARG A 222 16.32 13.73 13.67
C ARG A 222 16.54 13.14 15.06
N ARG A 223 15.74 12.14 15.45
CA ARG A 223 15.89 11.46 16.76
C ARG A 223 17.21 10.71 16.89
N ARG A 224 17.72 10.14 15.80
CA ARG A 224 19.00 9.43 15.75
C ARG A 224 20.21 10.36 15.60
N GLY A 225 20.02 11.67 15.45
CA GLY A 225 21.10 12.62 15.20
C GLY A 225 21.76 12.44 13.82
N LEU A 226 21.03 11.89 12.85
CA LEU A 226 21.50 11.70 11.48
C LEU A 226 21.31 12.99 10.65
N PRO A 227 22.03 13.14 9.53
CA PRO A 227 21.85 14.28 8.63
C PRO A 227 20.40 14.46 8.20
N GLU A 228 19.96 15.73 8.12
CA GLU A 228 18.58 16.09 7.78
C GLU A 228 18.20 15.60 6.38
N VAL A 229 19.12 15.78 5.41
CA VAL A 229 18.99 15.28 4.04
C VAL A 229 19.77 13.96 3.92
N PRO A 230 19.13 12.85 3.48
CA PRO A 230 19.80 11.58 3.29
C PRO A 230 20.78 11.64 2.12
N ILE A 231 21.83 10.82 2.17
CA ILE A 231 22.80 10.69 1.08
C ILE A 231 22.14 10.07 -0.16
N SER A 232 21.39 8.99 0.08
CA SER A 232 20.79 8.12 -0.93
C SER A 232 19.32 8.46 -1.20
N SER A 233 18.84 8.11 -2.39
CA SER A 233 17.45 8.33 -2.78
C SER A 233 16.50 7.32 -2.15
N LEU A 234 15.25 7.74 -1.98
CA LEU A 234 14.13 6.87 -1.62
C LEU A 234 13.30 6.66 -2.88
N ALA A 235 13.04 5.40 -3.24
CA ALA A 235 12.37 5.09 -4.49
C ALA A 235 10.99 4.45 -4.30
N ILE A 236 10.00 4.91 -5.07
CA ILE A 236 8.62 4.41 -5.03
C ILE A 236 8.17 3.99 -6.43
N GLY A 237 7.84 2.71 -6.58
CA GLY A 237 7.15 2.13 -7.72
C GLY A 237 5.67 2.55 -7.75
N TYR A 238 5.25 3.11 -8.88
CA TYR A 238 3.85 3.45 -9.17
C TYR A 238 3.61 3.40 -10.68
N ASP A 239 2.51 2.78 -11.12
CA ASP A 239 2.22 2.54 -12.54
C ASP A 239 2.28 3.81 -13.39
N ILE A 240 1.84 4.95 -12.84
CA ILE A 240 1.78 6.23 -13.54
C ILE A 240 2.79 7.21 -12.93
N ALA A 241 3.98 6.73 -12.57
CA ALA A 241 5.07 7.55 -12.05
C ALA A 241 5.31 8.82 -12.90
N CYS A 242 5.25 8.70 -14.22
CA CYS A 242 5.51 9.82 -15.14
C CYS A 242 4.54 10.99 -14.98
N GLY A 243 3.26 10.72 -14.70
CA GLY A 243 2.29 11.80 -14.40
C GLY A 243 2.38 12.25 -12.95
N MET A 244 2.82 11.35 -12.06
CA MET A 244 2.91 11.62 -10.64
C MET A 244 4.05 12.57 -10.29
N VAL A 245 5.18 12.53 -10.98
CA VAL A 245 6.33 13.42 -10.70
C VAL A 245 5.93 14.89 -10.82
N ASP A 246 5.22 15.25 -11.88
CA ASP A 246 4.76 16.63 -12.06
C ASP A 246 3.73 17.02 -10.99
N LYS A 247 2.81 16.10 -10.65
CA LYS A 247 1.86 16.30 -9.54
C LYS A 247 2.58 16.52 -8.21
N ILE A 248 3.60 15.72 -7.89
CA ILE A 248 4.38 15.86 -6.65
C ILE A 248 5.06 17.23 -6.62
N ALA A 249 5.67 17.65 -7.72
CA ALA A 249 6.35 18.94 -7.85
C ALA A 249 5.40 20.12 -7.62
N CYS A 250 4.14 20.03 -8.07
CA CYS A 250 3.12 21.04 -7.86
C CYS A 250 2.40 20.95 -6.51
N SER A 251 2.53 19.83 -5.77
CA SER A 251 1.79 19.59 -4.53
C SER A 251 2.50 20.12 -3.28
N PRO A 252 1.81 20.19 -2.12
CA PRO A 252 2.42 20.46 -0.82
C PRO A 252 3.55 19.49 -0.43
N LEU A 253 3.64 18.32 -1.10
CA LEU A 253 4.69 17.33 -0.85
C LEU A 253 6.05 17.73 -1.43
N SER A 254 6.10 18.73 -2.32
CA SER A 254 7.26 19.00 -3.18
C SER A 254 8.56 19.21 -2.41
N GLN A 255 8.53 19.97 -1.30
CA GLN A 255 9.72 20.24 -0.50
C GLN A 255 10.22 18.97 0.19
N LEU A 256 9.32 18.27 0.90
CA LEU A 256 9.67 17.02 1.57
C LEU A 256 10.15 15.95 0.58
N ALA A 257 9.58 15.89 -0.62
CA ALA A 257 10.03 14.99 -1.67
C ALA A 257 11.46 15.30 -2.15
N ARG A 258 11.83 16.59 -2.24
CA ARG A 258 13.22 17.01 -2.53
C ARG A 258 14.15 16.66 -1.39
N ASP A 259 13.75 16.97 -0.16
CA ASP A 259 14.55 16.74 1.05
C ASP A 259 14.83 15.24 1.27
N GLU A 260 13.88 14.37 0.96
CA GLU A 260 14.04 12.92 1.07
C GLU A 260 14.67 12.26 -0.17
N LYS A 261 14.97 13.05 -1.22
CA LYS A 261 15.45 12.58 -2.53
C LYS A 261 14.52 11.50 -3.12
N LEU A 262 13.22 11.79 -3.16
CA LEU A 262 12.22 10.89 -3.71
C LEU A 262 12.44 10.67 -5.21
N GLN A 263 12.51 9.40 -5.61
CA GLN A 263 12.61 8.95 -6.98
C GLN A 263 11.40 8.08 -7.33
N MET A 264 10.64 8.46 -8.36
CA MET A 264 9.54 7.62 -8.83
C MET A 264 10.05 6.56 -9.81
N LEU A 265 9.50 5.36 -9.71
CA LEU A 265 9.85 4.20 -10.53
C LEU A 265 8.60 3.60 -11.16
N ILE A 266 8.76 2.89 -12.26
CA ILE A 266 7.69 2.08 -12.88
C ILE A 266 8.09 0.61 -12.81
N GLY A 267 7.16 -0.22 -12.34
CA GLY A 267 7.29 -1.67 -12.27
C GLY A 267 7.52 -2.30 -13.64
N LEU A 268 8.12 -3.50 -13.66
CA LEU A 268 8.51 -4.16 -14.90
C LEU A 268 7.33 -4.50 -15.82
N LEU A 269 6.18 -4.92 -15.27
CA LEU A 269 5.05 -5.33 -16.09
C LEU A 269 4.38 -4.13 -16.78
N HIS A 270 4.32 -3.01 -16.07
CA HIS A 270 3.68 -1.79 -16.59
C HIS A 270 4.62 -0.95 -17.45
N GLY A 271 5.93 -1.00 -17.21
CA GLY A 271 6.95 -0.22 -17.90
C GLY A 271 6.82 -0.20 -19.41
N TYR A 272 6.60 -1.36 -20.02
CA TYR A 272 6.52 -1.49 -21.48
C TYR A 272 5.28 -0.84 -22.12
N ALA A 273 4.25 -0.53 -21.33
CA ALA A 273 3.08 0.21 -21.80
C ALA A 273 3.34 1.72 -21.96
N HIS A 274 4.45 2.23 -21.43
CA HIS A 274 4.83 3.63 -21.53
C HIS A 274 5.63 3.94 -22.80
N ASN A 275 5.65 5.21 -23.20
CA ASN A 275 6.50 5.66 -24.29
C ASN A 275 8.00 5.48 -23.96
N ARG A 276 8.87 5.48 -24.98
CA ARG A 276 10.29 5.19 -24.82
C ARG A 276 11.00 6.14 -23.85
N LEU A 277 10.68 7.44 -23.87
CA LEU A 277 11.29 8.43 -22.97
C LEU A 277 10.93 8.18 -21.51
N CYS A 278 9.66 7.82 -21.25
CA CYS A 278 9.17 7.42 -19.94
C CYS A 278 9.85 6.14 -19.45
N GLN A 279 10.00 5.14 -20.32
CA GLN A 279 10.75 3.93 -19.98
C GLN A 279 12.19 4.27 -19.57
N LEU A 280 12.92 5.05 -20.37
CA LEU A 280 14.31 5.42 -20.06
C LEU A 280 14.45 6.22 -18.76
N SER A 281 13.41 6.97 -18.37
CA SER A 281 13.44 7.84 -17.18
C SER A 281 13.00 7.14 -15.90
N PHE A 282 12.07 6.16 -15.98
CA PHE A 282 11.40 5.60 -14.80
C PHE A 282 11.41 4.08 -14.73
N LEU A 283 11.69 3.35 -15.83
CA LEU A 283 11.74 1.90 -15.78
C LEU A 283 12.96 1.45 -14.98
N MET A 284 12.71 0.65 -13.95
CA MET A 284 13.74 0.26 -12.98
C MET A 284 14.97 -0.42 -13.58
N LEU A 285 14.82 -1.11 -14.72
CA LEU A 285 15.95 -1.72 -15.44
C LEU A 285 17.04 -0.70 -15.80
N TYR A 286 16.67 0.57 -15.98
CA TYR A 286 17.60 1.64 -16.34
C TYR A 286 18.00 2.50 -15.14
N ILE A 287 17.50 2.19 -13.94
CA ILE A 287 17.78 2.95 -12.73
C ILE A 287 18.87 2.28 -11.91
N TYR A 288 19.99 2.99 -11.76
CA TYR A 288 21.07 2.55 -10.90
C TYR A 288 20.62 2.44 -9.43
N GLY A 289 20.92 1.30 -8.79
CA GLY A 289 20.50 1.00 -7.43
C GLY A 289 19.20 0.20 -7.32
N ALA A 290 18.36 0.12 -8.35
CA ALA A 290 17.11 -0.66 -8.30
C ALA A 290 17.35 -2.18 -8.29
N GLY A 291 18.52 -2.64 -8.75
CA GLY A 291 18.92 -4.04 -8.69
C GLY A 291 18.06 -4.94 -9.59
N ILE A 292 17.68 -6.11 -9.05
CA ILE A 292 16.87 -7.12 -9.76
C ILE A 292 15.39 -7.10 -9.35
N GLU A 293 14.96 -6.04 -8.66
CA GLU A 293 13.59 -5.91 -8.20
C GLU A 293 12.62 -5.68 -9.36
N ASP A 294 11.40 -6.19 -9.23
CA ASP A 294 10.32 -6.03 -10.23
C ASP A 294 9.20 -5.07 -9.77
N MET A 295 9.15 -4.75 -8.47
CA MET A 295 8.13 -3.94 -7.79
C MET A 295 6.69 -4.42 -8.01
N GLU A 296 6.50 -5.70 -8.37
CA GLU A 296 5.18 -6.33 -8.54
C GLU A 296 4.63 -6.94 -7.23
N VAL A 297 5.27 -6.59 -6.13
CA VAL A 297 5.02 -7.02 -4.75
C VAL A 297 3.54 -6.95 -4.37
N LEU A 298 2.82 -5.94 -4.88
CA LEU A 298 1.42 -5.72 -4.55
C LEU A 298 0.49 -6.87 -4.98
N ARG A 299 0.72 -7.48 -6.17
CA ARG A 299 -0.15 -8.56 -6.67
C ARG A 299 -0.12 -9.76 -5.73
N THR A 300 1.08 -10.18 -5.33
CA THR A 300 1.30 -11.32 -4.41
C THR A 300 0.67 -11.08 -3.03
N LEU A 301 0.49 -9.82 -2.63
CA LEU A 301 -0.07 -9.42 -1.34
C LEU A 301 -1.60 -9.35 -1.32
N LEU A 302 -2.19 -8.75 -2.35
CA LEU A 302 -3.63 -8.52 -2.38
C LEU A 302 -4.43 -9.73 -2.88
N LEU A 303 -3.84 -10.62 -3.68
CA LEU A 303 -4.52 -11.81 -4.23
C LEU A 303 -5.27 -12.65 -3.17
N PRO A 304 -4.67 -13.03 -2.01
CA PRO A 304 -5.40 -13.79 -0.99
C PRO A 304 -6.55 -13.01 -0.35
N VAL A 305 -6.43 -11.69 -0.25
CA VAL A 305 -7.46 -10.79 0.29
C VAL A 305 -8.58 -10.59 -0.72
N GLN A 306 -8.25 -10.59 -2.03
CA GLN A 306 -9.23 -10.54 -3.12
C GLN A 306 -10.13 -11.76 -3.15
N CYS A 307 -9.63 -12.97 -2.84
CA CYS A 307 -10.46 -14.18 -2.68
C CYS A 307 -11.54 -14.06 -1.59
N SER A 308 -11.52 -12.96 -0.84
CA SER A 308 -12.32 -12.72 0.35
C SER A 308 -13.13 -11.43 0.24
N CYS A 309 -13.13 -10.79 -0.94
CA CYS A 309 -13.75 -9.51 -1.25
C CYS A 309 -15.21 -9.41 -0.78
N LEU A 310 -16.03 -10.42 -1.08
CA LEU A 310 -17.44 -10.48 -0.69
C LEU A 310 -17.66 -10.35 0.82
N ARG A 311 -16.70 -10.80 1.64
CA ARG A 311 -16.82 -10.72 3.10
C ARG A 311 -16.63 -9.29 3.60
N TYR A 312 -15.66 -8.60 3.04
CA TYR A 312 -15.39 -7.21 3.38
C TYR A 312 -16.51 -6.29 2.90
N SER A 313 -17.21 -6.67 1.81
CA SER A 313 -18.31 -5.91 1.22
C SER A 313 -19.45 -5.58 2.18
N TYR A 314 -19.75 -6.48 3.11
CA TYR A 314 -20.90 -6.33 4.01
C TYR A 314 -20.52 -6.06 5.48
N MET A 315 -19.23 -5.91 5.78
CA MET A 315 -18.76 -5.56 7.12
C MET A 315 -18.98 -4.08 7.42
N SER A 316 -19.15 -3.74 8.71
CA SER A 316 -19.06 -2.33 9.14
C SER A 316 -17.67 -1.76 8.84
N LYS A 317 -17.55 -0.42 8.77
CA LYS A 317 -16.26 0.27 8.57
C LYS A 317 -15.18 -0.23 9.55
N PHE A 318 -15.55 -0.28 10.83
CA PHE A 318 -14.70 -0.78 11.91
C PHE A 318 -14.19 -2.20 11.64
N ARG A 319 -15.10 -3.16 11.41
CA ARG A 319 -14.74 -4.57 11.24
C ARG A 319 -13.95 -4.83 9.98
N ARG A 320 -14.25 -4.12 8.88
CA ARG A 320 -13.49 -4.22 7.64
C ARG A 320 -12.03 -3.84 7.86
N ARG A 321 -11.77 -2.65 8.42
CA ARG A 321 -10.40 -2.21 8.73
C ARG A 321 -9.71 -3.13 9.73
N GLN A 322 -10.42 -3.55 10.78
CA GLN A 322 -9.88 -4.47 11.78
C GLN A 322 -9.48 -5.82 11.16
N ALA A 323 -10.31 -6.38 10.28
CA ALA A 323 -10.04 -7.64 9.61
C ALA A 323 -8.85 -7.53 8.64
N ILE A 324 -8.75 -6.44 7.87
CA ILE A 324 -7.62 -6.18 6.96
C ILE A 324 -6.32 -6.01 7.76
N ALA A 325 -6.33 -5.19 8.82
CA ALA A 325 -5.15 -4.98 9.65
C ALA A 325 -4.72 -6.24 10.40
N CYS A 326 -5.66 -7.05 10.90
CA CYS A 326 -5.34 -8.34 11.52
C CYS A 326 -4.69 -9.31 10.52
N TYR A 327 -5.13 -9.29 9.26
CA TYR A 327 -4.51 -10.10 8.21
C TYR A 327 -3.11 -9.58 7.87
N ALA A 328 -2.96 -8.27 7.68
CA ALA A 328 -1.66 -7.64 7.40
C ALA A 328 -0.65 -7.91 8.52
N TYR A 329 -1.07 -7.76 9.78
CA TYR A 329 -0.27 -8.12 10.94
C TYR A 329 0.18 -9.58 10.93
N HIS A 330 -0.75 -10.51 10.66
CA HIS A 330 -0.39 -11.92 10.61
C HIS A 330 0.61 -12.21 9.49
N ARG A 331 0.38 -11.64 8.32
CA ARG A 331 1.26 -11.83 7.17
C ARG A 331 2.65 -11.26 7.42
N ASP A 332 2.75 -9.99 7.82
CA ASP A 332 4.05 -9.34 8.08
C ASP A 332 4.89 -10.16 9.06
N ASN A 333 4.29 -10.54 10.20
CA ASN A 333 5.04 -11.13 11.33
C ASN A 333 5.26 -12.64 11.21
N PHE A 334 4.41 -13.38 10.51
CA PHE A 334 4.45 -14.85 10.50
C PHE A 334 4.69 -15.46 9.11
N GLU A 335 4.39 -14.74 8.03
CA GLU A 335 4.61 -15.23 6.66
C GLU A 335 5.78 -14.50 6.00
N THR A 336 5.69 -13.17 5.85
CA THR A 336 6.70 -12.35 5.18
C THR A 336 8.03 -12.45 5.92
N TYR A 337 8.02 -12.22 7.23
CA TYR A 337 9.23 -12.33 8.05
C TYR A 337 9.87 -13.72 7.99
N ALA A 338 9.06 -14.79 8.06
CA ALA A 338 9.57 -16.17 8.00
C ALA A 338 10.17 -16.53 6.63
N ASN A 339 9.64 -15.96 5.54
CA ASN A 339 10.12 -16.20 4.18
C ASN A 339 11.27 -15.26 3.75
N LEU A 340 11.62 -14.28 4.58
CA LEU A 340 12.55 -13.21 4.22
C LEU A 340 13.95 -13.73 3.90
N SER A 341 14.47 -14.67 4.69
CA SER A 341 15.78 -15.28 4.45
C SER A 341 15.82 -16.02 3.12
N LYS A 342 14.74 -16.73 2.78
CA LYS A 342 14.61 -17.43 1.49
C LYS A 342 14.53 -16.45 0.32
N LEU A 343 13.80 -15.35 0.46
CA LEU A 343 13.74 -14.29 -0.54
C LEU A 343 15.14 -13.72 -0.82
N ILE A 344 15.84 -13.27 0.22
CA ILE A 344 17.19 -12.68 0.12
C ILE A 344 18.17 -13.68 -0.51
N TYR A 345 18.18 -14.93 -0.03
CA TYR A 345 19.07 -15.96 -0.56
C TYR A 345 18.80 -16.31 -2.03
N SER A 346 17.53 -16.36 -2.42
CA SER A 346 17.13 -16.63 -3.81
C SER A 346 17.55 -15.49 -4.73
N ASN A 347 17.32 -14.24 -4.30
CA ASN A 347 17.72 -13.04 -5.02
C ASN A 347 19.24 -12.94 -5.16
N TYR A 348 19.99 -13.27 -4.10
CA TYR A 348 21.45 -13.33 -4.14
C TYR A 348 21.97 -14.34 -5.16
N LYS A 349 21.42 -15.57 -5.15
CA LYS A 349 21.76 -16.59 -6.17
C LYS A 349 21.44 -16.14 -7.59
N GLN A 350 20.30 -15.49 -7.79
CA GLN A 350 19.91 -14.95 -9.08
C GLN A 350 20.89 -13.87 -9.53
N ALA A 351 21.27 -12.95 -8.65
CA ALA A 351 22.25 -11.91 -8.94
C ALA A 351 23.62 -12.50 -9.34
N LEU A 352 24.12 -13.50 -8.60
CA LEU A 352 25.35 -14.22 -8.96
C LEU A 352 25.24 -14.90 -10.34
N GLY A 353 24.09 -15.51 -10.63
CA GLY A 353 23.81 -16.11 -11.94
C GLY A 353 23.86 -15.09 -13.08
N ILE A 354 23.31 -13.89 -12.86
CA ILE A 354 23.35 -12.79 -13.83
C ILE A 354 24.78 -12.30 -14.04
N LEU A 355 25.54 -12.08 -12.96
CA LEU A 355 26.94 -11.64 -13.03
C LEU A 355 27.83 -12.63 -13.79
N ASN A 356 27.63 -13.93 -13.56
CA ASN A 356 28.37 -14.97 -14.27
C ASN A 356 28.08 -14.98 -15.77
N ARG A 357 26.84 -14.67 -16.19
CA ARG A 357 26.44 -14.62 -17.61
C ARG A 357 26.70 -13.28 -18.28
N ALA A 358 26.94 -12.22 -17.51
CA ALA A 358 27.05 -10.85 -18.03
C ALA A 358 28.11 -10.70 -19.11
N LYS A 359 29.25 -11.40 -18.98
CA LYS A 359 30.33 -11.37 -20.00
C LYS A 359 29.87 -11.96 -21.33
N ASP A 360 29.13 -13.07 -21.30
CA ASP A 360 28.63 -13.71 -22.51
C ASP A 360 27.49 -12.89 -23.13
N THR A 361 26.57 -12.38 -22.32
CA THR A 361 25.50 -11.49 -22.80
C THR A 361 26.06 -10.22 -23.44
N ALA A 362 27.08 -9.60 -22.83
CA ALA A 362 27.74 -8.42 -23.40
C ALA A 362 28.51 -8.74 -24.69
N ARG A 363 29.01 -9.98 -24.85
CA ARG A 363 29.62 -10.45 -26.10
C ARG A 363 28.55 -10.62 -27.19
N THR A 364 27.42 -11.26 -26.87
CA THR A 364 26.30 -11.46 -27.80
C THR A 364 25.67 -10.14 -28.25
N LEU A 365 25.43 -9.21 -27.33
CA LEU A 365 24.88 -7.89 -27.67
C LEU A 365 25.82 -7.09 -28.58
N ARG A 366 27.14 -7.14 -28.33
CA ARG A 366 28.15 -6.53 -29.21
C ARG A 366 28.18 -7.18 -30.59
N ALA A 367 28.04 -8.50 -30.66
CA ALA A 367 27.96 -9.21 -31.94
C ALA A 367 26.69 -8.80 -32.71
N CYS A 368 25.52 -8.75 -32.06
CA CYS A 368 24.27 -8.29 -32.70
C CYS A 368 24.36 -6.84 -33.21
N TRP A 369 25.04 -5.95 -32.48
CA TRP A 369 25.31 -4.58 -32.93
C TRP A 369 26.28 -4.51 -34.12
N ALA A 370 27.29 -5.39 -34.16
CA ALA A 370 28.25 -5.45 -35.26
C ALA A 370 27.64 -5.99 -36.57
N PHE A 371 26.53 -6.73 -36.49
CA PHE A 371 25.84 -7.31 -37.65
C PHE A 371 24.63 -6.52 -38.16
N GLY A 372 24.37 -5.31 -37.64
CA GLY A 372 23.38 -4.39 -38.21
C GLY A 372 21.96 -4.96 -38.32
N CYS A 373 21.18 -4.85 -37.24
CA CYS A 373 19.72 -4.77 -37.33
C CYS A 373 19.28 -3.32 -37.08
#